data_AF-A0A7V5ALW5-F1
#
_entry.id   AF-A0A7V5ALW5-F1
#
_cell.length_a   1.000
_cell.length_b   1.000
_cell.length_c   1.000
_cell.angle_alpha   90.00
_cell.angle_beta   90.00
_cell.angle_gamma   90.00
#
_symmetry.space_group_name_H-M   'P 1'
#
loop_
_entity.id
_entity.type
_entity.pdbx_description
1 polymer ?
#
loop_
_entity_poly.entity_id
_entity_poly.type
_entity_poly.pdbx_seq_one_letter_code
_entity_poly.pdbx_strand_id
1 'polypeptide(L)'
;MLHRFIALFLAVIFGLSIILWKPASTSNPAASPEDRAKEDLSRFDYPSQRSIKWQAHFLMPHESLERLFGDDWVYVARFNRLDRRHAYPGVTIKVPLNLREARNYEPLPLFYGPAKDHSKYILIDVTEQWLGTYEYGKLRFSMPAITGIEGHLTPLGMFKIDARHRKHTSSLYKTAKGDAQYPMDYALRFFVDEKYVTYWIHARDMPGRPASHGCIGIYDEEMQKRVYKVPEKPVLKDAQRLFFWVCDNREDPPGIVPIEDGPLVEIRGNLPNYLAFSRN
;
A
#
# COMPACT_ATOMS: atom_id res chain seq x y z
N MET A 1 -32.01 38.61 -3.26
CA MET A 1 -31.80 38.06 -1.90
C MET A 1 -31.85 36.53 -1.86
N LEU A 2 -32.74 35.87 -2.60
CA LEU A 2 -32.90 34.41 -2.63
C LEU A 2 -31.62 33.61 -2.99
N HIS A 3 -30.78 34.12 -3.91
CA HIS A 3 -29.55 33.44 -4.32
C HIS A 3 -28.46 33.39 -3.23
N ARG A 4 -28.39 34.40 -2.34
CA ARG A 4 -27.42 34.40 -1.22
C ARG A 4 -27.83 33.41 -0.12
N PHE A 5 -29.13 33.19 0.06
CA PHE A 5 -29.63 32.19 1.01
C PHE A 5 -29.39 30.75 0.53
N ILE A 6 -29.59 30.47 -0.76
CA ILE A 6 -29.32 29.14 -1.34
C ILE A 6 -27.83 28.80 -1.26
N ALA A 7 -26.95 29.77 -1.56
CA ALA A 7 -25.50 29.58 -1.46
C ALA A 7 -25.05 29.32 0.00
N LEU A 8 -25.63 30.02 0.98
CA LEU A 8 -25.34 29.81 2.40
C LEU A 8 -25.85 28.44 2.87
N PHE A 9 -27.03 28.02 2.42
CA PHE A 9 -27.64 26.75 2.80
C PHE A 9 -26.88 25.55 2.22
N LEU A 10 -26.42 25.64 0.96
CA LEU A 10 -25.56 24.62 0.35
C LEU A 10 -24.18 24.56 1.03
N ALA A 11 -23.58 25.70 1.39
CA ALA A 11 -22.31 25.74 2.13
C ALA A 11 -22.43 25.13 3.54
N VAL A 12 -23.56 25.33 4.22
CA VAL A 12 -23.83 24.72 5.54
C VAL A 12 -24.09 23.21 5.42
N ILE A 13 -24.81 22.75 4.39
CA ILE A 13 -25.01 21.32 4.13
C ILE A 13 -23.70 20.62 3.76
N PHE A 14 -22.85 21.26 2.94
CA PHE A 14 -21.55 20.73 2.56
C PHE A 14 -20.56 20.75 3.74
N GLY A 15 -20.63 21.78 4.59
CA GLY A 15 -19.89 21.84 5.85
C GLY A 15 -20.33 20.76 6.84
N LEU A 16 -21.64 20.51 6.96
CA LEU A 16 -22.19 19.48 7.84
C LEU A 16 -21.91 18.05 7.35
N SER A 17 -21.90 17.79 6.04
CA SER A 17 -21.54 16.48 5.50
C SER A 17 -20.05 16.16 5.68
N ILE A 18 -19.17 17.18 5.63
CA ILE A 18 -17.74 17.05 5.98
C ILE A 18 -17.55 16.82 7.48
N ILE A 19 -18.38 17.40 8.35
CA ILE A 19 -18.29 17.22 9.81
C ILE A 19 -18.81 15.85 10.27
N LEU A 20 -19.79 15.27 9.56
CA LEU A 20 -20.35 13.95 9.89
C LEU A 20 -19.52 12.78 9.38
N TRP A 21 -18.61 13.00 8.43
CA TRP A 21 -17.63 12.01 8.02
C TRP A 21 -16.35 12.21 8.83
N LYS A 22 -16.19 11.46 9.93
CA LYS A 22 -14.92 11.38 10.64
C LYS A 22 -14.03 10.38 9.89
N PRO A 23 -13.05 10.81 9.05
CA PRO A 23 -12.10 9.87 8.47
C PRO A 23 -11.39 9.14 9.61
N ALA A 24 -11.38 7.81 9.56
CA ALA A 24 -10.69 7.00 10.53
C ALA A 24 -9.21 7.42 10.57
N SER A 25 -8.73 7.78 11.75
CA SER A 25 -7.31 8.03 12.00
C SER A 25 -6.54 6.75 11.69
N THR A 26 -5.47 6.84 10.88
CA THR A 26 -4.55 5.72 10.69
C THR A 26 -3.75 5.55 11.98
N SER A 27 -4.29 4.84 12.96
CA SER A 27 -3.76 4.72 14.32
C SER A 27 -2.29 4.28 14.37
N ASN A 28 -1.61 4.57 15.50
CA ASN A 28 -0.34 3.91 15.79
C ASN A 28 -0.58 2.39 15.86
N PRO A 29 0.32 1.54 15.37
CA PRO A 29 0.20 0.10 15.53
C PRO A 29 0.17 -0.21 17.04
N ALA A 30 -1.01 -0.60 17.50
CA ALA A 30 -1.31 -1.00 18.85
C ALA A 30 -2.52 -1.93 18.76
N ALA A 31 -2.55 -2.95 19.59
CA ALA A 31 -3.74 -3.77 19.74
C ALA A 31 -4.92 -2.87 20.17
N SER A 32 -5.93 -2.72 19.32
CA SER A 32 -7.14 -1.95 19.65
C SER A 32 -8.07 -2.78 20.54
N PRO A 33 -8.55 -2.25 21.67
CA PRO A 33 -9.50 -2.97 22.54
C PRO A 33 -10.90 -3.15 21.91
N GLU A 34 -11.30 -2.21 21.04
CA GLU A 34 -12.63 -2.15 20.41
C GLU A 34 -12.65 -2.82 19.03
N ASP A 35 -11.47 -2.99 18.42
CA ASP A 35 -11.27 -3.68 17.15
C ASP A 35 -10.12 -4.69 17.31
N ARG A 36 -10.46 -5.94 17.66
CA ARG A 36 -9.52 -7.07 17.81
C ARG A 36 -8.94 -7.52 16.45
N ALA A 37 -8.59 -6.57 15.60
CA ALA A 37 -8.61 -6.62 14.15
C ALA A 37 -7.62 -7.61 13.56
N LYS A 38 -7.99 -8.89 13.43
CA LYS A 38 -7.39 -9.78 12.43
C LYS A 38 -5.84 -9.73 12.41
N GLU A 39 -5.20 -9.67 13.58
CA GLU A 39 -3.73 -9.58 13.72
C GLU A 39 -3.04 -10.90 13.37
N ASP A 40 -3.83 -11.90 13.00
CA ASP A 40 -3.34 -13.14 12.43
C ASP A 40 -3.24 -13.04 10.91
N LEU A 41 -2.11 -12.51 10.44
CA LEU A 41 -1.80 -12.37 9.02
C LEU A 41 -1.65 -13.73 8.31
N SER A 42 -1.48 -14.81 9.07
CA SER A 42 -1.43 -16.16 8.50
C SER A 42 -2.76 -16.60 7.89
N ARG A 43 -3.86 -15.95 8.26
CA ARG A 43 -5.21 -16.24 7.76
C ARG A 43 -5.59 -15.52 6.47
N PHE A 44 -4.80 -14.55 6.01
CA PHE A 44 -4.98 -14.01 4.67
C PHE A 44 -4.54 -15.05 3.64
N ASP A 45 -5.46 -15.47 2.78
CA ASP A 45 -5.18 -16.42 1.72
C ASP A 45 -4.69 -15.67 0.47
N TYR A 46 -3.39 -15.80 0.21
CA TYR A 46 -2.73 -15.32 -1.00
C TYR A 46 -2.46 -16.52 -1.90
N PRO A 47 -3.08 -16.61 -3.10
CA PRO A 47 -2.99 -17.79 -3.95
C PRO A 47 -1.56 -18.26 -4.23
N SER A 48 -0.65 -17.32 -4.49
CA SER A 48 0.77 -17.59 -4.74
C SER A 48 1.53 -18.20 -3.55
N GLN A 49 1.00 -18.14 -2.32
CA GLN A 49 1.62 -18.74 -1.14
C GLN A 49 1.17 -20.17 -0.89
N ARG A 50 0.10 -20.66 -1.54
CA ARG A 50 -0.47 -21.98 -1.29
C ARG A 50 0.47 -23.14 -1.62
N SER A 51 1.40 -22.94 -2.56
CA SER A 51 2.42 -23.91 -2.95
C SER A 51 3.66 -23.90 -2.04
N ILE A 52 3.82 -22.89 -1.19
CA ILE A 52 4.97 -22.73 -0.31
C ILE A 52 4.62 -23.27 1.07
N LYS A 53 5.45 -24.15 1.62
CA LYS A 53 5.25 -24.63 2.99
C LYS A 53 5.69 -23.55 3.98
N TRP A 54 4.80 -23.17 4.89
CA TRP A 54 5.04 -22.19 5.95
C TRP A 54 4.33 -22.64 7.24
N GLN A 55 4.73 -22.03 8.36
CA GLN A 55 4.06 -22.16 9.65
C GLN A 55 3.65 -20.78 10.16
N ALA A 56 2.54 -20.73 10.90
CA ALA A 56 2.15 -19.53 11.61
C ALA A 56 3.08 -19.32 12.81
N HIS A 57 3.58 -18.09 13.00
CA HIS A 57 4.42 -17.71 14.13
C HIS A 57 3.81 -16.48 14.81
N PHE A 58 3.45 -16.62 16.09
CA PHE A 58 2.95 -15.54 16.92
C PHE A 58 4.14 -14.77 17.50
N LEU A 59 4.26 -13.47 17.19
CA LEU A 59 5.38 -12.65 17.60
C LEU A 59 5.33 -12.34 19.11
N MET A 60 6.41 -12.67 19.81
CA MET A 60 6.56 -12.47 21.25
C MET A 60 7.17 -11.10 21.60
N PRO A 61 7.00 -10.59 22.83
CA PRO A 61 7.51 -9.27 23.24
C PRO A 61 8.99 -8.99 23.02
N HIS A 62 9.83 -10.02 22.98
CA HIS A 62 11.28 -9.91 22.83
C HIS A 62 11.75 -10.21 21.40
N GLU A 63 10.83 -10.49 20.49
CA GLU A 63 11.12 -10.83 19.10
C GLU A 63 10.96 -9.60 18.19
N SER A 64 11.79 -9.55 17.16
CA SER A 64 11.62 -8.68 16.00
C SER A 64 11.96 -9.49 14.75
N LEU A 65 11.58 -9.01 13.57
CA LEU A 65 11.95 -9.69 12.32
C LEU A 65 13.47 -9.83 12.19
N GLU A 66 14.23 -8.80 12.54
CA GLU A 66 15.69 -8.84 12.49
C GLU A 66 16.29 -9.83 13.50
N ARG A 67 15.72 -9.91 14.71
CA ARG A 67 16.21 -10.86 15.72
C ARG A 67 15.92 -12.30 15.34
N LEU A 68 14.75 -12.56 14.74
CA LEU A 68 14.33 -13.90 14.36
C LEU A 68 15.02 -14.41 13.09
N PHE A 69 15.24 -13.53 12.11
CA PHE A 69 15.63 -13.94 10.77
C PHE A 69 16.99 -13.39 10.33
N GLY A 70 17.65 -12.55 11.13
CA GLY A 70 18.94 -11.94 10.74
C GLY A 70 18.80 -11.23 9.40
N ASP A 71 19.74 -11.48 8.48
CA ASP A 71 19.73 -10.87 7.13
C ASP A 71 18.51 -11.26 6.28
N ASP A 72 17.79 -12.33 6.64
CA ASP A 72 16.59 -12.79 5.93
C ASP A 72 15.32 -12.01 6.28
N TRP A 73 15.37 -11.12 7.27
CA TRP A 73 14.18 -10.42 7.77
C TRP A 73 13.41 -9.70 6.67
N VAL A 74 14.11 -9.09 5.70
CA VAL A 74 13.51 -8.36 4.57
C VAL A 74 12.64 -9.26 3.70
N TYR A 75 13.05 -10.51 3.51
CA TYR A 75 12.33 -11.47 2.69
C TYR A 75 11.10 -12.03 3.42
N VAL A 76 11.20 -12.25 4.73
CA VAL A 76 10.05 -12.64 5.56
C VAL A 76 9.03 -11.50 5.66
N ALA A 77 9.50 -10.25 5.81
CA ALA A 77 8.67 -9.05 5.79
C ALA A 77 7.91 -8.94 4.46
N ARG A 78 8.64 -9.03 3.34
CA ARG A 78 8.11 -9.04 1.97
C ARG A 78 7.10 -10.16 1.75
N PHE A 79 7.39 -11.38 2.20
CA PHE A 79 6.48 -12.52 2.13
C PHE A 79 5.14 -12.23 2.84
N ASN A 80 5.15 -11.47 3.93
CA ASN A 80 3.94 -11.09 4.66
C ASN A 80 3.33 -9.74 4.24
N ARG A 81 3.89 -9.06 3.24
CA ARG A 81 3.53 -7.67 2.89
C ARG A 81 3.60 -6.72 4.10
N LEU A 82 4.55 -6.98 4.98
CA LEU A 82 4.65 -6.41 6.32
C LEU A 82 5.89 -5.53 6.43
N ASP A 83 5.82 -4.44 7.18
CA ASP A 83 6.99 -3.68 7.62
C ASP A 83 7.36 -3.97 9.08
N ARG A 84 8.54 -3.52 9.48
CA ARG A 84 9.05 -3.71 10.86
C ARG A 84 8.18 -3.06 11.92
N ARG A 85 7.51 -1.96 11.59
CA ARG A 85 6.67 -1.20 12.53
C ARG A 85 5.38 -1.96 12.85
N HIS A 86 4.90 -2.78 11.92
CA HIS A 86 3.73 -3.63 12.07
C HIS A 86 4.06 -5.07 12.48
N ALA A 87 5.34 -5.42 12.58
CA ALA A 87 5.79 -6.68 13.17
C ALA A 87 5.99 -6.52 14.69
N TYR A 88 4.91 -6.21 15.41
CA TYR A 88 4.92 -6.01 16.87
C TYR A 88 4.35 -7.24 17.62
N PRO A 89 4.59 -7.33 18.94
CA PRO A 89 4.12 -8.45 19.74
C PRO A 89 2.59 -8.59 19.70
N GLY A 90 2.08 -9.80 19.44
CA GLY A 90 0.64 -10.04 19.26
C GLY A 90 0.24 -10.37 17.82
N VAL A 91 1.07 -10.00 16.84
CA VAL A 91 0.84 -10.30 15.42
C VAL A 91 1.30 -11.72 15.10
N THR A 92 0.49 -12.48 14.38
CA THR A 92 0.88 -13.78 13.82
C THR A 92 1.24 -13.63 12.35
N ILE A 93 2.45 -14.06 11.97
CA ILE A 93 2.96 -14.01 10.59
C ILE A 93 3.11 -15.42 9.99
N LYS A 94 3.19 -15.51 8.66
CA LYS A 94 3.65 -16.73 7.99
C LYS A 94 5.16 -16.76 7.93
N VAL A 95 5.76 -17.85 8.40
CA VAL A 95 7.19 -18.10 8.30
C VAL A 95 7.41 -19.29 7.37
N PRO A 96 8.00 -19.09 6.18
CA PRO A 96 8.36 -20.20 5.29
C PRO A 96 9.26 -21.21 5.99
N LEU A 97 8.96 -22.51 5.83
CA LEU A 97 9.80 -23.57 6.41
C LEU A 97 11.19 -23.61 5.77
N ASN A 98 11.31 -23.09 4.55
CA ASN A 98 12.56 -22.84 3.86
C ASN A 98 12.65 -21.37 3.46
N LEU A 99 13.53 -20.59 4.10
CA LEU A 99 13.67 -19.15 3.83
C LEU A 99 14.13 -18.83 2.40
N ARG A 100 14.71 -19.80 1.67
CA ARG A 100 15.02 -19.63 0.25
C ARG A 100 13.76 -19.38 -0.59
N GLU A 101 12.62 -19.96 -0.20
CA GLU A 101 11.33 -19.70 -0.86
C GLU A 101 10.93 -18.23 -0.70
N ALA A 102 11.15 -17.64 0.48
CA ALA A 102 10.90 -16.22 0.72
C ALA A 102 11.80 -15.31 -0.14
N ARG A 103 13.08 -15.70 -0.31
CA ARG A 103 14.05 -14.95 -1.14
C ARG A 103 13.67 -14.92 -2.61
N ASN A 104 13.15 -16.03 -3.12
CA ASN A 104 12.77 -16.20 -4.52
C ASN A 104 11.28 -15.90 -4.77
N TYR A 105 10.56 -15.41 -3.75
CA TYR A 105 9.13 -15.25 -3.82
C TYR A 105 8.73 -14.12 -4.77
N GLU A 106 8.09 -14.51 -5.86
CA GLU A 106 7.60 -13.64 -6.91
C GLU A 106 6.18 -14.08 -7.33
N PRO A 107 5.13 -13.42 -6.81
CA PRO A 107 3.75 -13.83 -7.08
C PRO A 107 3.26 -13.42 -8.47
N LEU A 108 3.97 -12.51 -9.15
CA LEU A 108 3.63 -12.05 -10.48
C LEU A 108 4.48 -12.76 -11.55
N PRO A 109 3.97 -12.93 -12.78
CA PRO A 109 4.70 -13.68 -13.79
C PRO A 109 5.97 -12.94 -14.25
N LEU A 110 7.06 -13.68 -14.51
CA LEU A 110 8.31 -13.12 -15.06
C LEU A 110 8.13 -12.51 -16.46
N PHE A 111 7.18 -13.04 -17.23
CA PHE A 111 6.75 -12.46 -18.49
C PHE A 111 5.24 -12.28 -18.52
N TYR A 112 4.78 -11.07 -18.82
CA TYR A 112 3.37 -10.72 -18.90
C TYR A 112 3.00 -10.27 -20.32
N GLY A 113 2.31 -11.16 -21.04
CA GLY A 113 1.95 -10.96 -22.45
C GLY A 113 1.23 -9.64 -22.76
N PRO A 114 0.24 -9.20 -21.97
CA PRO A 114 -0.43 -7.91 -22.19
C PRO A 114 0.51 -6.70 -22.13
N ALA A 115 1.66 -6.80 -21.46
CA ALA A 115 2.64 -5.73 -21.35
C ALA A 115 3.70 -5.75 -22.48
N LYS A 116 3.64 -6.69 -23.43
CA LYS A 116 4.71 -6.92 -24.43
C LYS A 116 4.97 -5.72 -25.36
N ASP A 117 3.91 -4.98 -25.71
CA ASP A 117 3.96 -3.87 -26.66
C ASP A 117 4.13 -2.51 -25.95
N HIS A 118 4.38 -2.52 -24.64
CA HIS A 118 4.54 -1.32 -23.82
C HIS A 118 5.97 -1.19 -23.31
N SER A 119 6.58 -0.02 -23.52
CA SER A 119 7.92 0.27 -23.01
C SER A 119 7.98 0.17 -21.49
N LYS A 120 6.93 0.64 -20.80
CA LYS A 120 6.72 0.49 -19.36
C LYS A 120 5.28 0.13 -19.06
N TYR A 121 5.08 -0.75 -18.11
CA TYR A 121 3.77 -1.22 -17.68
C TYR A 121 3.77 -1.57 -16.20
N ILE A 122 2.68 -1.27 -15.50
CA ILE A 122 2.49 -1.59 -14.09
C ILE A 122 1.30 -2.54 -13.97
N LEU A 123 1.53 -3.70 -13.34
CA LEU A 123 0.47 -4.63 -12.98
C LEU A 123 0.29 -4.62 -11.46
N ILE A 124 -0.93 -4.44 -11.00
CA ILE A 124 -1.31 -4.49 -9.60
C ILE A 124 -2.35 -5.59 -9.43
N ASP A 125 -2.00 -6.59 -8.62
CA ASP A 125 -2.89 -7.69 -8.28
C ASP A 125 -3.42 -7.48 -6.87
N VAL A 126 -4.69 -7.11 -6.77
CA VAL A 126 -5.39 -6.84 -5.51
C VAL A 126 -5.48 -8.12 -4.67
N THR A 127 -5.64 -9.28 -5.31
CA THR A 127 -5.73 -10.55 -4.58
C THR A 127 -4.39 -10.86 -3.92
N GLU A 128 -3.28 -10.68 -4.65
CA GLU A 128 -1.94 -10.95 -4.13
C GLU A 128 -1.38 -9.83 -3.23
N GLN A 129 -2.03 -8.65 -3.20
CA GLN A 129 -1.48 -7.45 -2.57
C GLN A 129 -0.06 -7.17 -3.09
N TRP A 130 0.08 -7.11 -4.42
CA TRP A 130 1.38 -7.02 -5.09
C TRP A 130 1.38 -6.12 -6.30
N LEU A 131 2.52 -5.46 -6.54
CA LEU A 131 2.78 -4.63 -7.70
C LEU A 131 4.01 -5.16 -8.45
N GLY A 132 3.91 -5.26 -9.77
CA GLY A 132 4.99 -5.61 -10.69
C GLY A 132 5.18 -4.53 -11.74
N THR A 133 6.44 -4.21 -12.04
CA THR A 133 6.82 -3.34 -13.14
C THR A 133 7.38 -4.16 -14.28
N TYR A 134 6.99 -3.83 -15.51
CA TYR A 134 7.34 -4.55 -16.72
C TYR A 134 7.88 -3.60 -17.78
N GLU A 135 8.87 -4.08 -18.54
CA GLU A 135 9.34 -3.44 -19.77
C GLU A 135 9.23 -4.48 -20.89
N TYR A 136 8.45 -4.16 -21.94
CA TYR A 136 8.20 -5.07 -23.06
C TYR A 136 7.79 -6.48 -22.60
N GLY A 137 6.88 -6.53 -21.63
CA GLY A 137 6.38 -7.76 -21.03
C GLY A 137 7.33 -8.46 -20.05
N LYS A 138 8.58 -8.04 -19.89
CA LYS A 138 9.53 -8.67 -18.95
C LYS A 138 9.49 -7.97 -17.60
N LEU A 139 9.33 -8.75 -16.52
CA LEU A 139 9.35 -8.23 -15.15
C LEU A 139 10.70 -7.57 -14.85
N ARG A 140 10.67 -6.33 -14.36
CA ARG A 140 11.86 -5.57 -13.96
C ARG A 140 12.11 -5.65 -12.47
N PHE A 141 11.06 -5.41 -11.71
CA PHE A 141 11.01 -5.62 -10.27
C PHE A 141 9.58 -5.66 -9.80
N SER A 142 9.38 -6.17 -8.60
CA SER A 142 8.08 -6.22 -7.96
C SER A 142 8.21 -5.92 -6.48
N MET A 143 7.08 -5.66 -5.83
CA MET A 143 7.02 -5.31 -4.42
C MET A 143 5.62 -5.60 -3.86
N PRO A 144 5.52 -5.84 -2.54
CA PRO A 144 4.26 -5.74 -1.83
C PRO A 144 3.53 -4.43 -2.11
N ALA A 145 2.21 -4.51 -2.22
CA ALA A 145 1.34 -3.36 -2.37
C ALA A 145 0.16 -3.48 -1.42
N ILE A 146 -0.29 -2.36 -0.85
CA ILE A 146 -1.49 -2.34 0.00
C ILE A 146 -2.57 -1.55 -0.69
N THR A 147 -3.72 -2.20 -0.88
CA THR A 147 -4.88 -1.65 -1.60
C THR A 147 -6.01 -1.28 -0.65
N GLY A 148 -7.08 -0.74 -1.25
CA GLY A 148 -8.30 -0.32 -0.59
C GLY A 148 -8.96 -1.43 0.23
N ILE A 149 -9.63 -1.06 1.32
CA ILE A 149 -10.45 -1.97 2.14
C ILE A 149 -11.87 -2.09 1.60
N GLU A 150 -12.64 -3.03 2.15
CA GLU A 150 -14.08 -3.10 1.90
C GLU A 150 -14.77 -1.76 2.23
N GLY A 151 -15.66 -1.30 1.35
CA GLY A 151 -16.26 0.05 1.41
C GLY A 151 -15.41 1.17 0.80
N HIS A 152 -14.10 0.96 0.64
CA HIS A 152 -13.17 1.92 0.02
C HIS A 152 -12.17 1.22 -0.92
N LEU A 153 -12.70 0.43 -1.85
CA LEU A 153 -11.92 -0.40 -2.75
C LEU A 153 -11.03 0.43 -3.67
N THR A 154 -9.87 -0.12 -4.01
CA THR A 154 -9.06 0.41 -5.11
C THR A 154 -9.80 0.19 -6.43
N PRO A 155 -9.92 1.22 -7.29
CA PRO A 155 -10.52 1.08 -8.62
C PRO A 155 -9.82 -0.01 -9.45
N LEU A 156 -10.61 -0.88 -10.08
CA LEU A 156 -10.12 -1.94 -10.96
C LEU A 156 -10.22 -1.49 -12.43
N GLY A 157 -9.35 -2.02 -13.28
CA GLY A 157 -9.35 -1.77 -14.72
C GLY A 157 -8.01 -1.29 -15.24
N MET A 158 -8.08 -0.61 -16.39
CA MET A 158 -6.93 -0.04 -17.09
C MET A 158 -6.86 1.47 -16.86
N PHE A 159 -5.70 1.92 -16.40
CA PHE A 159 -5.41 3.31 -16.07
C PHE A 159 -4.08 3.73 -16.69
N LYS A 160 -3.73 5.01 -16.52
CA LYS A 160 -2.43 5.58 -16.93
C LYS A 160 -1.91 6.48 -15.82
N ILE A 161 -0.61 6.43 -15.57
CA ILE A 161 0.00 7.44 -14.70
C ILE A 161 -0.04 8.80 -15.41
N ASP A 162 -0.73 9.77 -14.81
CA ASP A 162 -0.97 11.08 -15.43
C ASP A 162 -0.36 12.25 -14.65
N ALA A 163 0.10 12.01 -13.42
CA ALA A 163 0.78 13.01 -12.61
C ALA A 163 1.72 12.38 -11.58
N ARG A 164 2.72 13.14 -11.15
CA ARG A 164 3.65 12.80 -10.08
C ARG A 164 3.78 13.92 -9.06
N HIS A 165 4.08 13.57 -7.82
CA HIS A 165 4.46 14.54 -6.79
C HIS A 165 5.31 13.89 -5.70
N ARG A 166 6.57 14.34 -5.58
CA ARG A 166 7.56 13.72 -4.68
C ARG A 166 7.22 13.83 -3.20
N LYS A 167 6.64 14.95 -2.75
CA LYS A 167 6.28 15.22 -1.35
C LYS A 167 4.78 15.46 -1.20
N HIS A 168 3.98 14.55 -1.75
CA HIS A 168 2.53 14.67 -1.67
C HIS A 168 2.01 14.38 -0.26
N THR A 169 0.87 14.98 0.06
CA THR A 169 0.14 14.76 1.31
C THR A 169 -1.33 14.63 0.97
N SER A 170 -2.02 13.76 1.70
CA SER A 170 -3.46 13.61 1.54
C SER A 170 -4.18 14.94 1.82
N SER A 171 -5.25 15.21 1.07
CA SER A 171 -6.20 16.28 1.35
C SER A 171 -7.34 15.85 2.27
N LEU A 172 -7.54 14.54 2.45
CA LEU A 172 -8.68 13.95 3.15
C LEU A 172 -8.29 13.32 4.49
N TYR A 173 -7.07 12.79 4.61
CA TYR A 173 -6.67 11.96 5.75
C TYR A 173 -5.50 12.58 6.52
N LYS A 174 -5.55 12.46 7.84
CA LYS A 174 -4.47 12.89 8.75
C LYS A 174 -3.69 11.69 9.28
N THR A 175 -2.50 11.96 9.83
CA THR A 175 -1.72 10.98 10.59
C THR A 175 -2.50 10.45 11.81
N ALA A 176 -2.02 9.34 12.39
CA ALA A 176 -2.52 8.77 13.65
C ALA A 176 -2.79 9.82 14.74
N LYS A 177 -1.82 10.72 14.89
CA LYS A 177 -1.78 11.76 15.92
C LYS A 177 -2.69 12.95 15.59
N GLY A 178 -3.22 13.02 14.37
CA GLY A 178 -4.07 14.12 13.89
C GLY A 178 -3.34 15.46 13.72
N ASP A 179 -2.02 15.48 13.90
CA ASP A 179 -1.16 16.65 13.93
C ASP A 179 -0.66 17.07 12.53
N ALA A 180 -0.70 16.15 11.56
CA ALA A 180 -0.28 16.39 10.19
C ALA A 180 -1.20 15.67 9.19
N GLN A 181 -1.18 16.12 7.93
CA GLN A 181 -1.78 15.38 6.83
C GLN A 181 -1.03 14.07 6.60
N TYR A 182 -1.75 13.03 6.16
CA TYR A 182 -1.14 11.72 5.90
C TYR A 182 -0.11 11.86 4.76
N PRO A 183 1.15 11.45 4.99
CA PRO A 183 2.23 11.58 4.02
C PRO A 183 2.03 10.58 2.86
N MET A 184 2.16 11.06 1.64
CA MET A 184 2.05 10.27 0.42
C MET A 184 3.30 10.53 -0.43
N ASP A 185 4.49 10.30 0.11
CA ASP A 185 5.73 10.57 -0.63
C ASP A 185 5.78 9.74 -1.92
N TYR A 186 6.52 10.24 -2.93
CA TYR A 186 6.71 9.54 -4.20
C TYR A 186 5.38 9.16 -4.87
N ALA A 187 4.40 10.08 -4.85
CA ALA A 187 3.06 9.81 -5.35
C ALA A 187 2.99 9.85 -6.87
N LEU A 188 2.33 8.84 -7.44
CA LEU A 188 2.00 8.73 -8.86
C LEU A 188 0.47 8.60 -9.00
N ARG A 189 -0.19 9.59 -9.60
CA ARG A 189 -1.64 9.56 -9.79
C ARG A 189 -1.96 8.66 -10.96
N PHE A 190 -2.94 7.78 -10.77
CA PHE A 190 -3.40 6.88 -11.82
C PHE A 190 -4.89 7.06 -12.16
N PHE A 191 -5.67 7.68 -11.27
CA PHE A 191 -7.10 7.84 -11.49
C PHE A 191 -7.69 9.04 -10.75
N VAL A 192 -8.73 9.61 -11.36
CA VAL A 192 -9.60 10.62 -10.75
C VAL A 192 -11.04 10.16 -11.02
N ASP A 193 -11.83 10.02 -9.96
CA ASP A 193 -13.23 9.59 -10.12
C ASP A 193 -14.18 10.74 -10.47
N GLU A 194 -15.45 10.41 -10.71
CA GLU A 194 -16.52 11.36 -11.05
C GLU A 194 -16.78 12.41 -9.95
N LYS A 195 -16.34 12.15 -8.72
CA LYS A 195 -16.43 13.06 -7.57
C LYS A 195 -15.15 13.86 -7.36
N TYR A 196 -14.21 13.82 -8.31
CA TYR A 196 -12.90 14.47 -8.27
C TYR A 196 -11.99 13.95 -7.14
N VAL A 197 -12.25 12.76 -6.61
CA VAL A 197 -11.31 12.10 -5.70
C VAL A 197 -10.14 11.59 -6.53
N THR A 198 -8.93 11.91 -6.08
CA THR A 198 -7.69 11.51 -6.76
C THR A 198 -7.10 10.28 -6.09
N TYR A 199 -6.69 9.30 -6.90
CA TYR A 199 -6.14 8.03 -6.45
C TYR A 199 -4.69 7.91 -6.91
N TRP A 200 -3.83 7.52 -5.97
CA TRP A 200 -2.38 7.55 -6.13
C TRP A 200 -1.77 6.20 -5.76
N ILE A 201 -0.62 5.90 -6.37
CA ILE A 201 0.36 4.95 -5.87
C ILE A 201 1.39 5.77 -5.09
N HIS A 202 1.63 5.47 -3.81
CA HIS A 202 2.53 6.29 -2.98
C HIS A 202 3.22 5.51 -1.87
N ALA A 203 4.24 6.12 -1.26
CA ALA A 203 4.89 5.64 -0.05
C ALA A 203 3.88 5.48 1.09
N ARG A 204 3.94 4.34 1.78
CA ARG A 204 3.15 4.04 2.98
C ARG A 204 3.88 3.08 3.91
N ASP A 205 3.26 2.91 5.05
CA ASP A 205 3.46 1.81 5.97
C ASP A 205 2.62 0.58 5.59
N MET A 206 3.12 -0.60 5.95
CA MET A 206 2.74 -1.91 5.40
C MET A 206 2.24 -2.85 6.52
N PRO A 207 0.92 -2.91 6.78
CA PRO A 207 0.36 -3.72 7.86
C PRO A 207 0.13 -5.20 7.49
N GLY A 208 0.58 -5.66 6.32
CA GLY A 208 0.39 -7.05 5.87
C GLY A 208 -0.99 -7.41 5.35
N ARG A 209 -1.86 -6.41 5.13
CA ARG A 209 -3.26 -6.59 4.68
C ARG A 209 -3.79 -5.34 3.97
N PRO A 210 -4.88 -5.43 3.17
CA PRO A 210 -5.55 -4.24 2.64
C PRO A 210 -5.86 -3.25 3.76
N ALA A 211 -5.51 -1.97 3.56
CA ALA A 211 -5.54 -0.96 4.61
C ALA A 211 -5.53 0.48 4.09
N SER A 212 -5.88 0.74 2.82
CA SER A 212 -6.09 2.13 2.33
C SER A 212 -7.57 2.41 2.05
N HIS A 213 -7.85 3.67 1.71
CA HIS A 213 -9.14 4.12 1.23
C HIS A 213 -9.12 4.32 -0.30
N GLY A 214 -8.61 3.33 -1.02
CA GLY A 214 -8.60 3.28 -2.49
C GLY A 214 -7.25 3.56 -3.14
N CYS A 215 -6.40 4.43 -2.57
CA CYS A 215 -5.02 4.57 -3.04
C CYS A 215 -4.26 3.25 -2.90
N ILE A 216 -3.25 3.02 -3.74
CA ILE A 216 -2.28 1.95 -3.53
C ILE A 216 -1.12 2.54 -2.77
N GLY A 217 -0.53 1.79 -1.84
CA GLY A 217 0.80 2.19 -1.46
C GLY A 217 1.78 1.07 -1.25
N ILE A 218 3.00 1.55 -1.19
CA ILE A 218 4.24 0.82 -1.36
C ILE A 218 5.15 1.17 -0.18
N TYR A 219 5.92 0.19 0.26
CA TYR A 219 6.81 0.36 1.40
C TYR A 219 7.87 1.44 1.14
N ASP A 220 8.03 2.37 2.09
CA ASP A 220 9.16 3.30 2.10
C ASP A 220 9.56 3.68 3.54
N GLU A 221 10.75 3.25 3.96
CA GLU A 221 11.25 3.52 5.32
C GLU A 221 11.75 4.95 5.50
N GLU A 222 12.07 5.68 4.43
CA GLU A 222 12.46 7.09 4.54
C GLU A 222 11.26 7.95 4.94
N MET A 223 10.11 7.70 4.31
CA MET A 223 8.84 8.30 4.72
C MET A 223 8.51 7.94 6.17
N GLN A 224 8.61 6.66 6.53
CA GLN A 224 8.35 6.21 7.91
C GLN A 224 9.31 6.86 8.92
N LYS A 225 10.61 6.96 8.63
CA LYS A 225 11.57 7.61 9.52
C LYS A 225 11.25 9.09 9.67
N ARG A 226 10.91 9.78 8.59
CA ARG A 226 10.55 11.20 8.64
C ARG A 226 9.33 11.44 9.53
N VAL A 227 8.30 10.60 9.40
CA VAL A 227 6.97 10.79 10.00
C VAL A 227 6.88 10.18 11.39
N TYR A 228 7.31 8.93 11.53
CA TYR A 228 7.20 8.12 12.74
C TYR A 228 8.51 8.01 13.53
N LYS A 229 9.62 8.57 13.02
CA LYS A 229 10.95 8.52 13.64
C LYS A 229 11.56 7.12 13.72
N VAL A 230 10.99 6.17 12.98
CA VAL A 230 11.46 4.78 12.86
C VAL A 230 11.40 4.31 11.40
N PRO A 231 12.29 3.41 10.96
CA PRO A 231 13.45 2.89 11.70
C PRO A 231 14.59 3.91 11.78
N GLU A 232 15.55 3.68 12.68
CA GLU A 232 16.74 4.54 12.80
C GLU A 232 17.55 4.57 11.48
N LYS A 233 17.68 3.41 10.83
CA LYS A 233 18.39 3.20 9.57
C LYS A 233 17.43 2.64 8.51
N PRO A 234 16.89 3.50 7.62
CA PRO A 234 16.07 3.09 6.49
C PRO A 234 16.91 2.30 5.48
N VAL A 235 16.41 1.15 5.05
CA VAL A 235 17.01 0.29 4.04
C VAL A 235 16.05 -0.10 2.92
N LEU A 236 14.73 -0.09 3.16
CA LEU A 236 13.71 -0.40 2.15
C LEU A 236 13.06 0.88 1.60
N LYS A 237 13.11 1.06 0.28
CA LYS A 237 12.71 2.31 -0.43
C LYS A 237 11.93 2.00 -1.71
N ASP A 238 10.97 1.09 -1.64
CA ASP A 238 10.27 0.57 -2.81
C ASP A 238 9.47 1.66 -3.53
N ALA A 239 8.83 2.57 -2.80
CA ALA A 239 8.08 3.68 -3.40
C ALA A 239 9.02 4.63 -4.17
N GLN A 240 10.17 4.96 -3.58
CA GLN A 240 11.22 5.72 -4.25
C GLN A 240 11.70 5.02 -5.54
N ARG A 241 11.95 3.71 -5.48
CA ARG A 241 12.38 2.91 -6.64
C ARG A 241 11.34 2.95 -7.76
N LEU A 242 10.07 2.72 -7.44
CA LEU A 242 8.98 2.78 -8.41
C LEU A 242 8.89 4.17 -9.05
N PHE A 243 8.90 5.21 -8.22
CA PHE A 243 8.79 6.59 -8.69
C PHE A 243 9.88 6.96 -9.68
N PHE A 244 11.14 6.66 -9.34
CA PHE A 244 12.25 6.97 -10.22
C PHE A 244 12.26 6.13 -11.50
N TRP A 245 11.80 4.88 -11.45
CA TRP A 245 11.60 4.07 -12.65
C TRP A 245 10.51 4.65 -13.55
N VAL A 246 9.38 5.12 -13.00
CA VAL A 246 8.33 5.77 -13.78
C VAL A 246 8.82 7.09 -14.40
N CYS A 247 9.57 7.88 -13.62
CA CYS A 247 9.93 9.25 -13.99
C CYS A 247 11.29 9.38 -14.69
N ASP A 248 11.96 8.26 -15.04
CA ASP A 248 13.30 8.25 -15.65
C ASP A 248 14.34 9.05 -14.85
N ASN A 249 14.32 8.92 -13.52
CA ASN A 249 15.19 9.64 -12.58
C ASN A 249 15.15 11.18 -12.68
N ARG A 250 14.12 11.76 -13.30
CA ARG A 250 14.00 13.23 -13.42
C ARG A 250 13.72 13.86 -12.06
N GLU A 251 14.42 14.94 -11.74
CA GLU A 251 14.08 15.78 -10.59
C GLU A 251 12.64 16.31 -10.72
N ASP A 252 12.06 16.64 -9.58
CA ASP A 252 10.72 17.19 -9.49
C ASP A 252 10.73 18.59 -8.92
N PRO A 253 10.16 19.58 -9.63
CA PRO A 253 9.85 20.86 -9.02
C PRO A 253 8.86 20.70 -7.85
N PRO A 254 8.72 21.72 -6.99
CA PRO A 254 7.69 21.72 -5.96
C PRO A 254 6.29 21.57 -6.59
N GLY A 255 5.48 20.65 -6.07
CA GLY A 255 4.08 20.48 -6.47
C GLY A 255 3.81 19.29 -7.40
N ILE A 256 2.57 19.24 -7.91
CA ILE A 256 2.10 18.18 -8.80
C ILE A 256 2.56 18.47 -10.23
N VAL A 257 3.21 17.50 -10.86
CA VAL A 257 3.74 17.58 -12.21
C VAL A 257 2.97 16.61 -13.11
N PRO A 258 2.33 17.07 -14.19
CA PRO A 258 1.70 16.19 -15.16
C PRO A 258 2.70 15.24 -15.84
N ILE A 259 2.24 14.05 -16.20
CA ILE A 259 2.98 13.09 -17.04
C ILE A 259 2.12 12.81 -18.28
N GLU A 260 2.58 13.26 -19.44
CA GLU A 260 1.85 13.08 -20.71
C GLU A 260 1.83 11.61 -21.17
N ASP A 261 2.97 10.93 -21.06
CA ASP A 261 3.14 9.55 -21.49
C ASP A 261 3.59 8.60 -20.38
N GLY A 262 2.82 8.58 -19.29
CA GLY A 262 3.09 7.66 -18.18
C GLY A 262 2.76 6.21 -18.54
N PRO A 263 3.32 5.23 -17.79
CA PRO A 263 3.02 3.82 -18.00
C PRO A 263 1.52 3.53 -17.81
N LEU A 264 1.03 2.54 -18.56
CA LEU A 264 -0.27 1.93 -18.27
C LEU A 264 -0.22 1.20 -16.93
N VAL A 265 -1.33 1.24 -16.22
CA VAL A 265 -1.53 0.56 -14.94
C VAL A 265 -2.75 -0.34 -15.07
N GLU A 266 -2.54 -1.66 -15.03
CA GLU A 266 -3.62 -2.64 -14.88
C GLU A 266 -3.80 -2.96 -13.41
N ILE A 267 -5.04 -2.82 -12.93
CA ILE A 267 -5.43 -3.21 -11.57
C ILE A 267 -6.51 -4.27 -11.67
N ARG A 268 -6.23 -5.46 -11.13
CA ARG A 268 -7.10 -6.63 -11.25
C ARG A 268 -7.24 -7.41 -9.95
N GLY A 269 -8.13 -8.40 -9.97
CA GLY A 269 -8.38 -9.29 -8.85
C GLY A 269 -9.46 -8.75 -7.90
N ASN A 270 -9.45 -9.25 -6.68
CA ASN A 270 -10.40 -8.92 -5.62
C ASN A 270 -9.68 -8.88 -4.28
N LEU A 271 -10.35 -8.42 -3.22
CA LEU A 271 -9.73 -8.45 -1.88
C LEU A 271 -9.33 -9.89 -1.50
N PRO A 272 -8.16 -10.07 -0.84
CA PRO A 272 -7.75 -11.37 -0.35
C PRO A 272 -8.75 -11.90 0.69
N ASN A 273 -8.98 -13.20 0.65
CA ASN A 273 -9.87 -13.85 1.60
C ASN A 273 -9.22 -13.91 2.98
N TYR A 274 -9.96 -13.51 4.01
CA TYR A 274 -9.55 -13.71 5.40
C TYR A 274 -10.27 -14.93 5.97
N LEU A 275 -9.56 -16.06 6.09
CA LEU A 275 -10.13 -17.34 6.46
C LEU A 275 -10.71 -17.31 7.88
N ALA A 276 -11.87 -17.93 8.13
CA ALA A 276 -12.40 -18.11 9.48
C ALA A 276 -11.50 -19.06 10.30
N PHE A 277 -11.57 -19.00 11.63
CA PHE A 277 -11.01 -20.08 12.45
C PHE A 277 -11.76 -21.36 12.11
N SER A 278 -11.04 -22.45 11.81
CA SER A 278 -11.65 -23.78 11.73
C SER A 278 -12.30 -24.06 13.09
N ARG A 279 -13.63 -24.21 13.12
CA ARG A 279 -14.29 -24.79 14.28
C ARG A 279 -13.96 -26.28 14.23
N ASN A 280 -13.04 -26.72 15.09
CA ASN A 280 -12.91 -28.13 15.42
C ASN A 280 -14.19 -28.61 16.11
#